data_AF-A0AA39QE92-F1
#
_entry.id   AF-A0AA39QE92-F1
#
_cell.length_a   1.000
_cell.length_b   1.000
_cell.length_c   1.000
_cell.angle_alpha   90.00
_cell.angle_beta   90.00
_cell.angle_gamma   90.00
#
_symmetry.space_group_name_H-M   'P 1'
#
loop_
_entity.id
_entity.type
_entity.pdbx_description
1 polymer ?
#
loop_
_entity_poly.entity_id
_entity_poly.type
_entity_poly.pdbx_seq_one_letter_code
_entity_poly.pdbx_strand_id
1 'polypeptide(L)'
;MREMGSYLYLLYLVAKFVTTDSRNVTPRTEDTTPISSPGIPDDSDAGLQRKIPNKLSEEPDGAVVHCVSISQVCFKIGRITVPPALVLALSGCSGGNYTRSNPPPGYLAAQKAVAEGEAKDLLKGGWKRVPKSERWWEGSFGEDIEKTRAARSPIMEDIRLGMQRANAY
;
A
#
# COMPACT_ATOMS: atom_id res chain seq x y z
N MET A 1 1.89 -16.01 -23.61
CA MET A 1 2.36 -16.25 -22.22
C MET A 1 2.91 -14.93 -21.71
N ARG A 2 2.11 -14.15 -20.95
CA ARG A 2 2.61 -12.90 -20.34
C ARG A 2 3.47 -13.32 -19.16
N GLU A 3 4.79 -13.09 -19.25
CA GLU A 3 5.72 -13.38 -18.16
C GLU A 3 5.19 -12.80 -16.84
N MET A 4 5.28 -13.58 -15.76
CA MET A 4 5.00 -13.14 -14.39
C MET A 4 5.95 -12.00 -13.90
N GLY A 5 6.71 -11.36 -14.79
CA GLY A 5 7.60 -10.24 -14.49
C GLY A 5 6.91 -8.88 -14.39
N SER A 6 5.68 -8.72 -14.91
CA SER A 6 4.98 -7.42 -14.88
C SER A 6 4.48 -7.01 -13.49
N TYR A 7 4.27 -7.97 -12.59
CA TYR A 7 3.80 -7.71 -11.23
C TYR A 7 4.92 -7.37 -10.23
N LEU A 8 6.19 -7.56 -10.61
CA LEU A 8 7.32 -7.30 -9.72
C LEU A 8 7.55 -5.81 -9.41
N TYR A 9 6.89 -4.91 -10.14
CA TYR A 9 7.15 -3.47 -10.10
C TYR A 9 5.97 -2.62 -9.60
N LEU A 10 4.91 -3.27 -9.14
CA LEU A 10 3.73 -2.60 -8.58
C LEU A 10 3.80 -2.67 -7.05
N LEU A 11 3.60 -1.52 -6.42
CA LEU A 11 3.47 -1.40 -4.98
C LEU A 11 2.02 -1.04 -4.65
N TYR A 12 1.37 -1.82 -3.79
CA TYR A 12 0.05 -1.48 -3.26
C TYR A 12 0.23 -0.82 -1.90
N LEU A 13 -0.30 0.39 -1.75
CA LEU A 13 -0.42 1.09 -0.48
C LEU A 13 -1.84 0.93 0.02
N VAL A 14 -1.98 0.45 1.25
CA VAL A 14 -3.26 0.32 1.93
C VAL A 14 -3.28 1.32 3.08
N ALA A 15 -4.20 2.28 3.00
CA ALA A 15 -4.44 3.26 4.04
C ALA A 15 -5.80 2.98 4.68
N LYS A 16 -5.87 3.09 6.01
CA LYS A 16 -7.11 2.97 6.78
C LYS A 16 -7.40 4.29 7.47
N PHE A 17 -8.61 4.80 7.30
CA PHE A 17 -9.11 5.93 8.07
C PHE A 17 -9.86 5.40 9.28
N VAL A 18 -9.34 5.68 10.48
CA VAL A 18 -9.83 5.11 11.74
C VAL A 18 -10.09 6.20 12.78
N THR A 19 -10.96 5.92 13.75
CA THR A 19 -11.17 6.76 14.95
C THR A 19 -11.09 5.92 16.21
N THR A 20 -10.42 6.44 17.25
CA THR A 20 -10.45 5.87 18.60
C THR A 20 -11.34 6.73 19.49
N ASP A 21 -12.03 6.13 20.46
CA ASP A 21 -12.93 6.84 21.40
C ASP A 21 -12.19 7.71 22.43
N SER A 22 -10.91 8.05 22.20
CA SER A 22 -10.07 8.73 23.21
C SER A 22 -10.32 10.23 23.37
N ARG A 23 -11.48 10.75 22.98
CA ARG A 23 -11.86 12.13 23.27
C ARG A 23 -13.04 12.12 24.23
N ASN A 24 -12.81 12.61 25.46
CA ASN A 24 -13.87 13.19 26.28
C ASN A 24 -14.43 14.41 25.54
N VAL A 25 -15.29 14.17 24.56
CA VAL A 25 -16.09 15.21 23.93
C VAL A 25 -17.31 15.37 24.81
N THR A 26 -17.38 16.50 25.53
CA THR A 26 -18.64 16.94 26.15
C THR A 26 -19.71 16.95 25.04
N PRO A 27 -20.82 16.21 25.17
CA PRO A 27 -21.81 16.16 24.11
C PRO A 27 -22.33 17.57 23.86
N ARG A 28 -22.19 18.06 22.63
CA ARG A 28 -22.95 19.23 22.20
C ARG A 28 -24.31 18.71 21.79
N THR A 29 -25.32 18.99 22.61
CA THR A 29 -26.73 18.77 22.26
C THR A 29 -27.05 19.67 21.07
N GLU A 30 -27.05 19.10 19.88
CA GLU A 30 -27.66 19.71 18.70
C GLU A 30 -28.99 18.99 18.47
N ASP A 31 -30.08 19.69 18.82
CA ASP A 31 -31.45 19.27 18.51
C ASP A 31 -31.63 19.23 16.99
N THR A 32 -31.40 18.06 16.39
CA THR A 32 -31.77 17.81 14.99
C THR A 32 -33.14 17.17 14.96
N THR A 33 -34.15 17.99 14.68
CA THR A 33 -35.51 17.57 14.33
C THR A 33 -35.47 16.60 13.13
N PRO A 34 -36.19 15.47 13.16
CA PRO A 34 -36.22 14.55 12.03
C PRO A 34 -37.08 15.16 10.90
N ILE A 35 -36.45 15.53 9.79
CA ILE A 35 -37.15 15.78 8.52
C ILE A 35 -37.52 14.42 7.93
N SER A 36 -38.82 14.13 7.94
CA SER A 36 -39.42 13.04 7.18
C SER A 36 -39.56 13.48 5.73
N SER A 37 -39.11 12.66 4.79
CA SER A 37 -39.40 12.83 3.36
C SER A 37 -39.91 11.51 2.78
N PRO A 38 -40.78 11.57 1.76
CA PRO A 38 -41.81 10.58 1.50
C PRO A 38 -41.31 9.35 0.74
N GLY A 39 -42.02 8.23 0.94
CA GLY A 39 -41.66 6.90 0.46
C GLY A 39 -41.47 6.78 -1.05
N ILE A 40 -40.43 6.01 -1.39
CA ILE A 40 -40.16 5.48 -2.73
C ILE A 40 -40.23 3.95 -2.63
N PRO A 41 -40.72 3.24 -3.67
CA PRO A 41 -41.17 1.86 -3.56
C PRO A 41 -40.04 0.88 -3.27
N ASP A 42 -40.44 -0.15 -2.54
CA ASP A 42 -39.70 -1.36 -2.21
C ASP A 42 -39.28 -2.09 -3.51
N ASP A 43 -38.06 -1.85 -3.98
CA ASP A 43 -37.46 -2.62 -5.07
C ASP A 43 -36.10 -3.18 -4.67
N SER A 44 -36.17 -4.39 -4.11
CA SER A 44 -35.26 -5.52 -4.28
C SER A 44 -33.77 -5.26 -4.60
N ASP A 45 -33.02 -4.63 -3.69
CA ASP A 45 -31.55 -4.85 -3.63
C ASP A 45 -30.98 -4.98 -2.20
N ALA A 46 -31.85 -5.29 -1.22
CA ALA A 46 -31.47 -5.59 0.16
C ALA A 46 -30.58 -6.86 0.29
N GLY A 47 -30.39 -7.62 -0.79
CA GLY A 47 -29.59 -8.83 -0.85
C GLY A 47 -28.08 -8.60 -0.99
N LEU A 48 -27.64 -7.46 -1.54
CA LEU A 48 -26.21 -7.20 -1.80
C LEU A 48 -25.50 -6.45 -0.66
N GLN A 49 -26.24 -5.70 0.17
CA GLN A 49 -25.68 -4.97 1.32
C GLN A 49 -25.32 -5.88 2.51
N ARG A 50 -25.78 -7.13 2.51
CA ARG A 50 -25.64 -8.04 3.65
C ARG A 50 -24.58 -9.11 3.41
N LYS A 51 -23.30 -8.70 3.38
CA LYS A 51 -22.14 -9.59 3.65
C LYS A 51 -20.79 -8.87 3.79
N ILE A 52 -20.75 -7.56 4.02
CA ILE A 52 -19.53 -6.96 4.58
C ILE A 52 -19.51 -7.41 6.04
N PRO A 53 -18.52 -8.20 6.48
CA PRO A 53 -18.50 -8.65 7.86
C PRO A 53 -18.42 -7.42 8.78
N ASN A 54 -19.38 -7.27 9.70
CA ASN A 54 -19.33 -6.30 10.82
C ASN A 54 -18.06 -6.41 11.68
N LYS A 55 -17.18 -7.38 11.41
CA LYS A 55 -15.89 -7.55 12.08
C LYS A 55 -14.77 -6.68 11.48
N LEU A 56 -15.03 -5.93 10.41
CA LEU A 56 -14.07 -4.96 9.87
C LEU A 56 -14.11 -3.62 10.60
N SER A 57 -15.14 -3.37 11.44
CA SER A 57 -15.27 -2.09 12.12
C SER A 57 -14.24 -1.94 13.23
N GLU A 58 -13.98 -2.95 14.06
CA GLU A 58 -13.09 -2.80 15.23
C GLU A 58 -11.72 -3.47 15.02
N GLU A 59 -10.66 -2.66 15.08
CA GLU A 59 -9.28 -3.14 15.13
C GLU A 59 -8.91 -3.67 16.52
N PRO A 60 -7.84 -4.48 16.68
CA PRO A 60 -7.44 -5.03 17.98
C PRO A 60 -7.15 -3.99 19.08
N ASP A 61 -6.93 -2.73 18.69
CA ASP A 61 -6.73 -1.58 19.58
C ASP A 61 -8.03 -0.81 19.91
N GLY A 62 -9.19 -1.29 19.44
CA GLY A 62 -10.50 -0.67 19.62
C GLY A 62 -10.79 0.48 18.66
N ALA A 63 -9.93 0.72 17.65
CA ALA A 63 -10.20 1.74 16.64
C ALA A 63 -11.31 1.31 15.67
N VAL A 64 -12.20 2.24 15.34
CA VAL A 64 -13.26 2.03 14.34
C VAL A 64 -12.75 2.40 12.95
N VAL A 65 -12.73 1.45 12.01
CA VAL A 65 -12.36 1.67 10.60
C VAL A 65 -13.56 2.18 9.80
N HIS A 66 -13.43 3.39 9.26
CA HIS A 66 -14.48 4.03 8.44
C HIS A 66 -14.29 3.77 6.96
N CYS A 67 -13.03 3.81 6.49
CA CYS A 67 -12.71 3.70 5.08
C CYS A 67 -11.33 3.07 4.89
N VAL A 68 -11.21 2.22 3.86
CA VAL A 68 -9.95 1.67 3.39
C VAL A 68 -9.70 2.20 1.98
N SER A 69 -8.57 2.88 1.80
CA SER A 69 -8.09 3.32 0.48
C SER A 69 -6.94 2.43 0.04
N ILE A 70 -7.03 1.91 -1.18
CA ILE A 70 -5.98 1.09 -1.79
C ILE A 70 -5.46 1.84 -3.01
N SER A 71 -4.17 2.19 -2.99
CA SER A 71 -3.49 2.86 -4.10
C SER A 71 -2.47 1.93 -4.73
N GLN A 72 -2.61 1.70 -6.04
CA GLN A 72 -1.61 0.99 -6.84
C GLN A 72 -0.59 2.01 -7.38
N VAL A 73 0.67 1.86 -6.99
CA VAL A 73 1.74 2.81 -7.28
C VAL A 73 2.84 2.12 -8.09
N CYS A 74 3.44 2.88 -9.01
CA CYS A 74 4.67 2.50 -9.69
C CYS A 74 5.63 3.69 -9.69
N PHE A 75 6.94 3.41 -9.67
CA PHE A 75 7.97 4.43 -9.78
C PHE A 75 8.48 4.52 -11.21
N LYS A 76 8.60 5.74 -11.73
CA LYS A 76 8.92 6.00 -13.14
C LYS A 76 10.04 7.01 -13.28
N ILE A 77 10.89 6.78 -14.27
CA ILE A 77 11.75 7.80 -14.87
C ILE A 77 11.63 7.73 -16.39
N GLY A 78 10.99 8.74 -16.99
CA GLY A 78 10.59 8.68 -18.39
C GLY A 78 9.70 7.46 -18.68
N ARG A 79 10.11 6.61 -19.62
CA ARG A 79 9.40 5.37 -19.98
C ARG A 79 9.83 4.13 -19.17
N ILE A 80 10.74 4.29 -18.20
CA ILE A 80 11.30 3.18 -17.43
C ILE A 80 10.52 3.04 -16.13
N THR A 81 9.98 1.85 -15.87
CA THR A 81 9.49 1.46 -14.54
C THR A 81 10.66 1.02 -13.68
N VAL A 82 10.80 1.61 -12.50
CA VAL A 82 11.89 1.35 -11.56
C VAL A 82 11.39 0.41 -10.45
N PRO A 83 12.17 -0.62 -10.03
CA PRO A 83 11.83 -1.45 -8.89
C PRO A 83 11.51 -0.63 -7.64
N PRO A 84 10.33 -0.81 -7.01
CA PRO A 84 9.98 -0.14 -5.77
C PRO A 84 11.04 -0.31 -4.68
N ALA A 85 11.58 -1.52 -4.50
CA ALA A 85 12.62 -1.80 -3.50
C ALA A 85 13.88 -0.94 -3.71
N LEU A 86 14.30 -0.73 -4.96
CA LEU A 86 15.44 0.13 -5.29
C LEU A 86 15.16 1.59 -4.92
N VAL A 87 13.97 2.11 -5.29
CA VAL A 87 13.61 3.50 -5.01
C VAL A 87 13.52 3.74 -3.50
N LEU A 88 12.82 2.87 -2.79
CA LEU A 88 12.62 3.00 -1.35
C LEU A 88 13.94 2.84 -0.58
N ALA A 89 14.82 1.91 -0.99
CA ALA A 89 16.14 1.76 -0.38
C ALA A 89 17.02 3.00 -0.60
N LEU A 90 16.99 3.60 -1.80
CA LEU A 90 17.68 4.87 -2.08
C LEU A 90 17.11 6.04 -1.27
N SER A 91 15.82 6.01 -0.92
CA SER A 91 15.20 6.96 0.01
C SER A 91 15.50 6.69 1.49
N GLY A 92 16.26 5.64 1.79
CA GLY A 92 16.63 5.25 3.14
C GLY A 92 15.57 4.46 3.92
N CYS A 93 14.52 4.00 3.24
CA CYS A 93 13.57 3.08 3.85
C CYS A 93 14.23 1.71 4.04
N SER A 94 14.03 1.10 5.21
CA SER A 94 14.54 -0.22 5.55
C SER A 94 13.58 -0.96 6.47
N GLY A 95 13.60 -2.29 6.43
CA GLY A 95 12.85 -3.14 7.35
C GLY A 95 13.69 -3.48 8.58
N GLY A 96 13.19 -3.17 9.77
CA GLY A 96 13.83 -3.53 11.04
C GLY A 96 14.14 -2.33 11.95
N ASN A 97 14.69 -2.62 13.12
CA ASN A 97 15.02 -1.63 14.15
C ASN A 97 16.44 -1.09 13.97
N TYR A 98 16.64 -0.23 12.98
CA TYR A 98 17.92 0.43 12.75
C TYR A 98 18.01 1.79 13.44
N THR A 99 19.22 2.19 13.79
CA THR A 99 19.52 3.48 14.44
C THR A 99 20.63 4.19 13.67
N ARG A 100 20.89 5.45 14.03
CA ARG A 100 21.99 6.22 13.40
C ARG A 100 23.36 5.56 13.62
N SER A 101 23.57 4.92 14.76
CA SER A 101 24.81 4.20 15.10
C SER A 101 24.88 2.79 14.53
N ASN A 102 23.74 2.19 14.16
CA ASN A 102 23.65 0.90 13.49
C ASN A 102 22.76 1.04 12.24
N PRO A 103 23.29 1.59 11.15
CA PRO A 103 22.52 1.82 9.94
C PRO A 103 22.21 0.51 9.20
N PRO A 104 21.13 0.47 8.41
CA PRO A 104 20.82 -0.69 7.56
C PRO A 104 21.91 -0.93 6.52
N PRO A 105 22.28 -2.19 6.21
CA PRO A 105 23.24 -2.49 5.15
C PRO A 105 22.85 -1.90 3.79
N GLY A 106 21.55 -1.97 3.43
CA GLY A 106 21.01 -1.38 2.20
C GLY A 106 21.11 0.15 2.17
N TYR A 107 21.07 0.82 3.32
CA TYR A 107 21.25 2.27 3.43
C TYR A 107 22.71 2.68 3.20
N LEU A 108 23.68 1.90 3.70
CA LEU A 108 25.10 2.14 3.43
C LEU A 108 25.41 1.97 1.93
N ALA A 109 24.86 0.93 1.31
CA ALA A 109 24.98 0.71 -0.13
C ALA A 109 24.34 1.84 -0.94
N ALA A 110 23.16 2.32 -0.52
CA ALA A 110 22.50 3.48 -1.12
C ALA A 110 23.36 4.76 -1.02
N GLN A 111 23.91 5.06 0.16
CA GLN A 111 24.80 6.21 0.33
C GLN A 111 26.03 6.13 -0.58
N LYS A 112 26.65 4.94 -0.66
CA LYS A 112 27.79 4.70 -1.54
C LYS A 112 27.41 4.96 -3.01
N ALA A 113 26.30 4.38 -3.49
CA ALA A 113 25.82 4.58 -4.84
C ALA A 113 25.50 6.04 -5.17
N VAL A 114 25.05 6.83 -4.18
CA VAL A 114 24.84 8.28 -4.35
C VAL A 114 26.18 9.02 -4.43
N ALA A 115 27.12 8.71 -3.54
CA ALA A 115 28.44 9.35 -3.51
C ALA A 115 29.26 9.07 -4.79
N GLU A 116 29.13 7.87 -5.35
CA GLU A 116 29.79 7.45 -6.58
C GLU A 116 29.03 7.88 -7.86
N GLY A 117 27.85 8.50 -7.71
CA GLY A 117 27.02 8.95 -8.83
C GLY A 117 26.22 7.85 -9.54
N GLU A 118 26.35 6.59 -9.12
CA GLU A 118 25.70 5.41 -9.71
C GLU A 118 24.18 5.37 -9.49
N ALA A 119 23.68 6.04 -8.44
CA ALA A 119 22.25 6.04 -8.10
C ALA A 119 21.37 6.48 -9.28
N LYS A 120 21.81 7.50 -10.03
CA LYS A 120 21.08 8.00 -11.20
C LYS A 120 21.03 6.97 -12.32
N ASP A 121 22.12 6.26 -12.55
CA ASP A 121 22.24 5.25 -13.60
C ASP A 121 21.43 4.00 -13.25
N LEU A 122 21.43 3.61 -11.97
CA LEU A 122 20.54 2.59 -11.44
C LEU A 122 19.09 2.96 -11.74
N LEU A 123 18.62 4.15 -11.32
CA LEU A 123 17.24 4.60 -11.58
C LEU A 123 16.88 4.61 -13.07
N LYS A 124 17.83 4.97 -13.95
CA LYS A 124 17.67 4.95 -15.42
C LYS A 124 17.74 3.55 -16.06
N GLY A 125 17.64 2.49 -15.27
CA GLY A 125 17.57 1.11 -15.77
C GLY A 125 18.88 0.34 -15.68
N GLY A 126 19.94 0.90 -15.09
CA GLY A 126 21.18 0.20 -14.79
C GLY A 126 20.95 -1.06 -13.96
N TRP A 127 19.93 -1.06 -13.09
CA TRP A 127 19.51 -2.20 -12.27
C TRP A 127 19.20 -3.47 -13.08
N LYS A 128 18.82 -3.34 -14.36
CA LYS A 128 18.53 -4.50 -15.24
C LYS A 128 19.77 -5.35 -15.50
N ARG A 129 20.95 -4.74 -15.47
CA ARG A 129 22.25 -5.40 -15.72
C ARG A 129 22.90 -5.93 -14.45
N VAL A 130 22.41 -5.54 -13.28
CA VAL A 130 22.95 -5.99 -11.99
C VAL A 130 22.47 -7.43 -11.74
N PRO A 131 23.40 -8.40 -11.59
CA PRO A 131 23.08 -9.77 -11.21
C PRO A 131 22.29 -9.81 -9.90
N LYS A 132 21.35 -10.75 -9.76
CA LYS A 132 20.49 -10.84 -8.56
C LYS A 132 21.29 -10.88 -7.25
N SER A 133 22.42 -11.58 -7.23
CA SER A 133 23.32 -11.67 -6.06
C SER A 133 23.93 -10.35 -5.62
N GLU A 134 24.00 -9.36 -6.53
CA GLU A 134 24.60 -8.04 -6.28
C GLU A 134 23.55 -6.95 -6.03
N ARG A 135 22.26 -7.30 -6.12
CA ARG A 135 21.16 -6.36 -5.91
C ARG A 135 20.95 -6.11 -4.43
N TRP A 136 21.79 -5.25 -3.87
CA TRP A 136 21.76 -4.83 -2.47
C TRP A 136 20.39 -4.29 -2.01
N TRP A 137 19.53 -3.84 -2.94
CA TRP A 137 18.19 -3.36 -2.63
C TRP A 137 17.13 -4.47 -2.43
N GLU A 138 17.33 -5.70 -2.95
CA GLU A 138 16.32 -6.77 -2.84
C GLU A 138 16.20 -7.35 -1.41
N GLY A 139 17.13 -7.01 -0.51
CA GLY A 139 17.09 -7.36 0.92
C GLY A 139 16.77 -6.21 1.89
N SER A 140 16.61 -4.97 1.40
CA SER A 140 16.50 -3.78 2.27
C SER A 140 15.29 -3.79 3.20
N PHE A 141 14.22 -4.52 2.85
CA PHE A 141 12.98 -4.62 3.62
C PHE A 141 12.87 -5.90 4.44
N GLY A 142 13.91 -6.75 4.43
CA GLY A 142 13.85 -8.09 5.03
C GLY A 142 12.96 -9.04 4.23
N GLU A 143 13.11 -10.34 4.50
CA GLU A 143 12.36 -11.37 3.78
C GLU A 143 10.86 -11.36 4.09
N ASP A 144 10.47 -10.97 5.30
CA ASP A 144 9.08 -11.08 5.76
C ASP A 144 8.16 -10.09 5.04
N ILE A 145 8.64 -8.87 4.78
CA ILE A 145 7.89 -7.85 4.05
C ILE A 145 7.69 -8.29 2.60
N GLU A 146 8.74 -8.80 1.95
CA GLU A 146 8.64 -9.27 0.56
C GLU A 146 7.78 -10.54 0.43
N LYS A 147 7.89 -11.49 1.37
CA LYS A 147 6.98 -12.66 1.46
C LYS A 147 5.53 -12.21 1.63
N THR A 148 5.28 -11.25 2.51
CA THR A 148 3.94 -10.69 2.74
C THR A 148 3.40 -10.00 1.48
N ARG A 149 4.23 -9.20 0.80
CA ARG A 149 3.87 -8.55 -0.46
C ARG A 149 3.52 -9.59 -1.53
N ALA A 150 4.37 -10.59 -1.72
CA ALA A 150 4.16 -11.66 -2.70
C ALA A 150 2.88 -12.44 -2.41
N ALA A 151 2.60 -12.78 -1.14
CA ALA A 151 1.39 -13.48 -0.74
C ALA A 151 0.12 -12.64 -0.91
N ARG A 152 0.18 -11.33 -0.68
CA ARG A 152 -0.98 -10.42 -0.78
C ARG A 152 -1.22 -9.87 -2.19
N SER A 153 -0.22 -9.90 -3.06
CA SER A 153 -0.32 -9.32 -4.41
C SER A 153 -1.47 -9.89 -5.26
N PRO A 154 -1.75 -11.22 -5.27
CA PRO A 154 -2.88 -11.76 -6.03
C PRO A 154 -4.23 -11.23 -5.52
N ILE A 155 -4.40 -11.14 -4.20
CA ILE A 155 -5.62 -10.63 -3.56
C ILE A 155 -5.85 -9.17 -3.96
N MET A 156 -4.80 -8.35 -3.95
CA MET A 156 -4.88 -6.94 -4.35
C MET A 156 -5.25 -6.79 -5.83
N GLU A 157 -4.78 -7.69 -6.67
CA GLU A 157 -5.12 -7.71 -8.10
C GLU A 157 -6.58 -8.09 -8.33
N ASP A 158 -7.11 -9.04 -7.57
CA ASP A 158 -8.53 -9.42 -7.64
C ASP A 158 -9.44 -8.25 -7.24
N ILE A 159 -9.10 -7.53 -6.16
CA ILE A 159 -9.82 -6.31 -5.74
C ILE A 159 -9.82 -5.28 -6.87
N ARG A 160 -8.64 -5.03 -7.46
CA ARG A 160 -8.50 -4.09 -8.58
C ARG A 160 -9.38 -4.46 -9.77
N LEU A 161 -9.39 -5.74 -10.15
CA LEU A 161 -10.23 -6.25 -11.24
C LEU A 161 -11.73 -6.13 -10.92
N GLY A 162 -12.13 -6.39 -9.67
CA GLY A 162 -13.50 -6.18 -9.21
C GLY A 162 -13.95 -4.73 -9.36
N MET A 163 -13.13 -3.78 -8.89
CA MET A 163 -13.43 -2.33 -9.02
C MET A 163 -13.52 -1.88 -10.48
N GLN A 164 -12.65 -2.38 -11.35
CA GLN A 164 -12.70 -2.03 -12.78
C GLN A 164 -13.97 -2.53 -13.47
N ARG A 165 -14.46 -3.72 -13.09
CA ARG A 165 -15.71 -4.25 -13.61
C ARG A 165 -16.89 -3.43 -13.13
N ALA A 166 -16.91 -3.04 -11.84
CA ALA A 166 -17.96 -2.20 -11.29
C ALA A 166 -18.08 -0.84 -12.00
N ASN A 167 -16.94 -0.21 -12.34
CA ASN A 167 -16.93 1.04 -13.10
C ASN A 167 -17.38 0.92 -14.57
N ALA A 168 -17.52 -0.30 -15.10
CA ALA A 168 -17.92 -0.54 -16.48
C ALA A 168 -19.43 -0.78 -16.66
N TYR A 169 -20.18 -0.83 -15.55
CA TYR A 169 -21.65 -0.83 -15.50
C TYR A 169 -22.15 0.60 -15.22
#